data_AF-A0A2X3KAY4-F1
#
_entry.id   AF-A0A2X3KAY4-F1
#
_cell.length_a   1.000
_cell.length_b   1.000
_cell.length_c   1.000
_cell.angle_alpha   90.00
_cell.angle_beta   90.00
_cell.angle_gamma   90.00
#
_symmetry.space_group_name_H-M   'P 1'
#
loop_
_entity.id
_entity.type
_entity.pdbx_description
1 polymer ?
#
loop_
_entity_poly.entity_id
_entity_poly.type
_entity_poly.pdbx_seq_one_letter_code
_entity_poly.pdbx_strand_id
1 'polypeptide(L)'
;MFTTLIAALVGVLVTNLFGLTAEGLVQGGAETARLNAIESNYVGKVSDLSVPQLVLSFIPKNPFADLTGANPTSIISVVIFAAFLA
;
A
#
# COMPACT_ATOMS: atom_id res chain seq x y z
N MET A 1 -14.16 0.58 5.94
CA MET A 1 -13.82 2.02 6.05
C MET A 1 -13.99 2.53 7.47
N PHE A 2 -15.18 2.49 8.08
CA PHE A 2 -15.36 2.97 9.46
C PHE A 2 -14.47 2.26 10.48
N THR A 3 -14.42 0.92 10.44
CA THR A 3 -13.56 0.13 11.32
C THR A 3 -12.08 0.42 11.11
N THR A 4 -11.65 0.59 9.86
CA THR A 4 -10.27 0.97 9.49
C THR A 4 -9.90 2.34 10.03
N LEU A 5 -10.81 3.32 9.91
CA LEU A 5 -10.61 4.67 10.42
C LEU A 5 -10.53 4.68 11.95
N ILE A 6 -11.44 3.98 12.62
CA ILE A 6 -11.41 3.83 14.08
C ILE A 6 -10.12 3.13 14.52
N ALA A 7 -9.71 2.05 13.85
CA ALA A 7 -8.46 1.35 14.15
C ALA A 7 -7.23 2.26 13.99
N ALA A 8 -7.18 3.07 12.92
CA ALA A 8 -6.11 4.03 12.70
C ALA A 8 -6.06 5.09 13.82
N LEU A 9 -7.22 5.64 14.21
CA LEU A 9 -7.32 6.61 15.30
C LEU A 9 -6.87 6.02 16.65
N VAL A 10 -7.33 4.81 16.98
CA VAL A 10 -6.91 4.11 18.20
C VAL A 10 -5.41 3.84 18.18
N GLY A 11 -4.87 3.39 17.04
CA GLY A 11 -3.44 3.17 16.87
C GLY A 11 -2.62 4.43 17.14
N VAL A 12 -2.97 5.55 16.51
CA VAL A 12 -2.31 6.85 16.75
C VAL A 12 -2.40 7.25 18.21
N LEU A 13 -3.58 7.14 18.82
CA LEU A 13 -3.82 7.57 20.19
C LEU A 13 -3.00 6.74 21.20
N VAL A 14 -2.93 5.42 21.03
CA VAL A 14 -2.11 4.53 21.86
C VAL A 14 -0.62 4.86 21.72
N THR A 15 -0.11 5.03 20.49
CA THR A 15 1.29 5.39 20.25
C THR A 15 1.68 6.69 20.95
N ASN A 16 0.80 7.70 20.91
CA ASN A 16 1.01 8.97 21.59
C ASN A 16 0.90 8.86 23.11
N LEU A 17 -0.08 8.13 23.65
CA LEU A 17 -0.26 7.98 25.09
C LEU A 17 0.90 7.26 25.78
N PHE A 18 1.49 6.26 25.11
CA PHE A 18 2.64 5.53 25.63
C PHE A 18 3.99 6.17 25.25
N GLY A 19 3.98 7.33 24.59
CA GLY A 19 5.20 8.04 24.19
C GLY A 19 6.10 7.21 23.29
N LEU A 20 5.53 6.37 22.43
CA LEU A 20 6.30 5.53 21.51
C LEU A 20 6.88 6.41 20.41
N THR A 21 8.11 6.84 20.60
CA THR A 21 8.86 7.66 19.64
C THR A 21 9.93 6.82 18.95
N ALA A 22 10.21 7.14 17.69
CA ALA A 22 11.38 6.60 16.99
C ALA A 22 12.72 7.19 17.48
N GLU A 23 12.68 8.11 18.44
CA GLU A 23 13.83 8.80 19.00
C GLU A 23 14.75 7.80 19.74
N GLY A 24 16.01 7.70 19.30
CA GLY A 24 16.96 6.70 19.79
C GLY A 24 16.99 5.39 19.01
N LEU A 25 16.11 5.19 18.01
CA LEU A 25 16.34 4.16 17.00
C LEU A 25 17.56 4.56 16.17
N VAL A 26 18.70 3.90 16.41
CA VAL A 26 19.90 4.07 15.59
C VAL A 26 19.58 3.52 14.21
N GLN A 27 19.30 4.43 13.28
CA GLN A 27 19.17 4.12 11.87
C GLN A 27 20.54 3.64 11.37
N GLY A 28 20.78 2.34 11.43
CA GLY A 28 22.06 1.75 11.02
C GLY A 28 22.33 2.04 9.54
N GLY A 29 23.59 2.01 9.10
CA GLY A 29 23.95 2.34 7.70
C GLY A 29 23.20 1.54 6.63
N ALA A 30 22.73 0.33 6.95
CA ALA A 30 21.85 -0.47 6.08
C ALA A 30 20.45 0.13 5.92
N GLU A 31 19.92 0.79 6.94
CA GLU A 31 18.62 1.46 6.91
C GLU A 31 18.70 2.79 6.17
N THR A 32 19.78 3.57 6.34
CA THR A 32 20.05 4.75 5.50
C THR A 32 20.18 4.39 4.02
N ALA A 33 20.89 3.30 3.69
CA ALA A 33 21.00 2.83 2.31
C ALA A 33 19.63 2.41 1.74
N ARG A 34 18.78 1.77 2.56
CA ARG A 34 17.42 1.40 2.18
C ARG A 34 16.49 2.61 2.03
N LEU A 35 16.63 3.64 2.88
CA LEU A 35 15.92 4.91 2.71
C LEU A 35 16.27 5.58 1.38
N ASN A 36 17.56 5.67 1.02
CA ASN A 36 17.99 6.22 -0.27
C ASN A 36 17.44 5.41 -1.45
N ALA A 37 17.37 4.08 -1.33
CA ALA A 37 16.75 3.23 -2.34
C ALA A 37 15.24 3.47 -2.44
N ILE A 38 14.54 3.70 -1.33
CA ILE A 38 13.11 4.04 -1.32
C ILE A 38 12.87 5.42 -1.94
N GLU A 39 13.66 6.42 -1.55
CA GLU A 39 13.57 7.78 -2.07
C GLU A 39 13.77 7.81 -3.59
N SER A 40 14.81 7.16 -4.08
CA SER A 40 15.13 7.13 -5.51
C SER A 40 14.18 6.27 -6.37
N ASN A 41 13.65 5.15 -5.84
CA ASN A 41 12.88 4.19 -6.65
C ASN A 41 11.37 4.26 -6.44
N TYR A 42 10.90 4.70 -5.27
CA TYR A 42 9.48 4.64 -4.91
C TYR A 42 8.81 6.01 -4.90
N VAL A 43 9.51 7.10 -4.57
CA VAL A 43 8.89 8.44 -4.56
C VAL A 43 8.38 8.82 -5.95
N GLY A 44 9.19 8.60 -7.00
CA GLY A 44 8.77 8.85 -8.38
C GLY A 44 7.66 7.91 -8.87
N LYS A 45 7.58 6.67 -8.37
CA LYS A 45 6.51 5.72 -8.74
C LYS A 45 5.19 6.02 -8.03
N VAL A 46 5.25 6.48 -6.78
CA VAL A 46 4.07 6.80 -5.98
C VAL A 46 3.50 8.18 -6.35
N SER A 47 4.34 9.13 -6.77
CA SER A 47 3.87 10.43 -7.28
C SER A 47 3.08 10.31 -8.58
N ASP A 48 3.45 9.36 -9.44
CA ASP A 48 2.77 9.12 -10.73
C ASP A 48 1.52 8.23 -10.61
N LEU A 49 1.38 7.50 -9.50
CA LEU A 49 0.17 6.74 -9.18
C LEU A 49 -0.90 7.66 -8.60
N SER A 50 -1.54 8.41 -9.50
CA SER A 50 -2.74 9.17 -9.15
C SER A 50 -3.85 8.23 -8.64
N VAL A 51 -4.70 8.71 -7.71
CA VAL A 51 -5.88 7.96 -7.24
C VAL A 51 -6.73 7.42 -8.40
N PRO A 52 -6.98 8.19 -9.49
CA PRO A 52 -7.62 7.67 -10.70
C PRO A 52 -6.94 6.44 -11.32
N GLN A 53 -5.60 6.45 -11.47
CA GLN A 53 -4.86 5.33 -12.03
C GLN A 53 -4.97 4.06 -11.17
N LEU A 54 -4.96 4.21 -9.85
CA LEU A 54 -5.13 3.11 -8.90
C LEU A 54 -6.53 2.49 -9.02
N VAL A 55 -7.58 3.30 -9.12
CA VAL A 55 -8.94 2.80 -9.35
C VAL A 55 -9.04 2.06 -10.69
N LEU A 56 -8.44 2.60 -11.76
CA LEU A 56 -8.41 1.93 -13.06
C LEU A 56 -7.63 0.60 -13.02
N SER A 57 -6.63 0.46 -12.15
CA SER A 57 -5.86 -0.78 -11.99
C SER A 57 -6.63 -1.92 -11.34
N PHE A 58 -7.82 -1.62 -10.78
CA PHE A 58 -8.75 -2.63 -10.29
C PHE A 58 -9.59 -3.25 -11.41
N ILE A 59 -9.64 -2.62 -12.59
CA ILE A 59 -10.37 -3.18 -13.73
C ILE A 59 -9.47 -4.21 -14.42
N PRO A 60 -9.88 -5.48 -14.49
CA PRO A 60 -9.09 -6.55 -15.10
C PRO A 60 -8.92 -6.30 -16.60
N LYS A 61 -7.68 -6.07 -17.06
CA LYS A 61 -7.37 -6.02 -18.50
C LYS A 61 -7.29 -7.42 -19.11
N ASN A 62 -6.78 -8.38 -18.33
CA ASN A 62 -6.73 -9.79 -18.68
C ASN A 62 -6.94 -10.62 -17.39
N PRO A 63 -8.18 -11.07 -17.10
CA PRO A 63 -8.50 -11.73 -15.85
C PRO A 63 -7.72 -13.04 -15.66
N PHE A 64 -7.36 -13.75 -16.74
CA PHE A 64 -6.57 -14.98 -16.66
C PHE A 64 -5.12 -14.72 -16.24
N ALA A 65 -4.54 -13.59 -16.66
CA ALA A 65 -3.22 -13.17 -16.19
C ALA A 65 -3.28 -12.67 -14.73
N ASP A 66 -4.38 -12.06 -14.30
CA ASP A 66 -4.55 -11.68 -12.90
C ASP A 66 -4.75 -12.89 -11.96
N LEU A 67 -5.27 -14.02 -12.47
CA LEU A 67 -5.33 -15.27 -11.69
C LEU A 67 -3.94 -15.83 -11.34
N THR A 68 -2.88 -15.45 -12.07
CA THR A 68 -1.51 -15.86 -11.74
C THR A 68 -0.80 -14.90 -10.78
N GLY A 69 -1.47 -13.82 -10.36
CA GLY A 69 -0.90 -12.79 -9.49
C GLY A 69 0.14 -11.91 -10.18
N ALA A 70 0.04 -11.74 -11.50
CA ALA A 70 1.01 -11.00 -12.30
C ALA A 70 1.13 -9.51 -11.94
N ASN A 71 0.10 -8.92 -11.31
CA ASN A 71 0.07 -7.52 -10.92
C ASN A 71 -0.20 -7.35 -9.42
N PRO A 72 0.27 -6.26 -8.78
CA PRO A 72 -0.01 -5.96 -7.38
C PRO A 72 -1.51 -5.85 -7.05
N THR A 73 -2.36 -5.51 -8.02
CA THR A 73 -3.81 -5.36 -7.85
C THR A 73 -4.61 -6.57 -8.28
N SER A 74 -3.96 -7.66 -8.70
CA SER A 74 -4.62 -8.83 -9.30
C SER A 74 -5.71 -9.46 -8.42
N ILE A 75 -5.55 -9.48 -7.09
CA ILE A 75 -6.57 -10.02 -6.17
C ILE A 75 -7.88 -9.22 -6.29
N ILE A 76 -7.79 -7.88 -6.31
CA ILE A 76 -8.97 -7.01 -6.42
C ILE A 76 -9.58 -7.14 -7.83
N SER A 77 -8.75 -7.19 -8.87
CA SER A 77 -9.20 -7.35 -10.26
C SER A 77 -9.95 -8.66 -10.50
N VAL A 78 -9.49 -9.78 -9.92
CA VAL A 78 -10.17 -11.08 -10.02
C VAL A 78 -11.51 -11.08 -9.30
N VAL A 79 -11.60 -10.47 -8.11
CA VAL A 79 -12.87 -10.37 -7.36
C VAL A 79 -13.90 -9.55 -8.14
N ILE A 80 -13.49 -8.42 -8.73
CA ILE A 80 -14.36 -7.60 -9.57
C ILE A 80 -14.83 -8.39 -10.80
N PHE A 81 -13.92 -9.07 -11.50
CA PHE A 81 -14.27 -9.93 -12.62
C PHE A 81 -15.31 -10.99 -12.23
N ALA A 82 -15.06 -11.72 -11.13
CA ALA A 82 -15.94 -12.77 -10.64
C ALA A 82 -17.33 -12.25 -10.24
N ALA A 83 -17.40 -11.05 -9.65
CA ALA A 83 -18.66 -10.43 -9.26
C ALA A 83 -19.57 -10.04 -10.45
N PHE A 84 -19.00 -9.76 -11.63
CA PHE A 84 -19.77 -9.48 -12.85
C PHE A 84 -20.11 -10.73 -13.68
N LEU A 85 -19.39 -11.84 -13.47
CA LEU A 85 -19.64 -13.12 -14.13
C LEU A 85 -20.67 -13.98 -13.37
N ALA A 86 -20.82 -13.74 -12.06
CA ALA A 86 -21.85 -14.34 -11.19
C ALA A 86 -23.26 -13.80 -11.51
#